data_AF-A0A2G9RF28-F1
#
_entry.id   AF-A0A2G9RF28-F1
#
_cell.length_a   1.000
_cell.length_b   1.000
_cell.length_c   1.000
_cell.angle_alpha   90.00
_cell.angle_beta   90.00
_cell.angle_gamma   90.00
#
_symmetry.space_group_name_H-M   'P 1'
#
loop_
_entity.id
_entity.type
_entity.pdbx_description
1 polymer ?
#
loop_
_entity_poly.entity_id
_entity_poly.type
_entity_poly.pdbx_seq_one_letter_code
_entity_poly.pdbx_strand_id
1 'polypeptide(L)' 'MAFLSQSEVEDDQYVFTCSLDNARNLSNILKAINFKDHAACFATSNGLKFTVENAKCLQANAFIQPVRRL' A
#
# COMPACT_ATOMS: atom_id res chain seq x y z
N MET A 1 -21.71 -21.71 14.59
CA MET A 1 -20.32 -21.31 14.32
C MET A 1 -20.22 -21.11 12.82
N ALA A 2 -20.45 -19.88 12.35
CA ALA A 2 -20.58 -19.59 10.93
C ALA A 2 -19.18 -19.59 10.28
N PHE A 3 -18.96 -20.56 9.40
CA PHE A 3 -17.91 -20.51 8.40
C PHE A 3 -18.20 -19.29 7.52
N LEU A 4 -17.41 -18.22 7.69
CA LEU A 4 -17.46 -17.08 6.79
C LEU A 4 -17.07 -17.63 5.42
N SER A 5 -18.06 -17.72 4.54
CA SER A 5 -17.86 -17.97 3.13
C SER A 5 -16.79 -17.00 2.66
N GLN A 6 -15.66 -17.56 2.22
CA GLN A 6 -14.75 -16.86 1.35
C GLN A 6 -15.54 -16.61 0.06
N SER A 7 -16.29 -15.51 0.06
CA SER A 7 -16.87 -14.97 -1.14
C SER A 7 -15.68 -14.64 -2.02
N GLU A 8 -15.54 -15.37 -3.11
CA GLU A 8 -14.77 -14.93 -4.27
C GLU A 8 -15.40 -13.58 -4.67
N VAL A 9 -14.89 -12.50 -4.06
CA VAL A 9 -15.26 -11.15 -4.45
C VAL A 9 -14.75 -11.04 -5.87
N GLU A 10 -15.68 -11.00 -6.83
CA GLU A 10 -15.39 -10.68 -8.23
C GLU A 10 -14.38 -9.52 -8.23
N ASP A 11 -13.18 -9.76 -8.77
CA ASP A 11 -12.06 -8.81 -8.81
C ASP A 11 -12.45 -7.48 -9.46
N ASP A 12 -13.57 -7.47 -10.19
CA ASP A 12 -14.24 -6.34 -10.83
C ASP A 12 -14.70 -5.20 -9.88
N GLN A 13 -14.64 -5.37 -8.55
CA GLN A 13 -15.03 -4.31 -7.59
C GLN A 13 -13.87 -3.51 -6.98
N TYR A 14 -12.62 -3.78 -7.35
CA TYR A 14 -11.47 -3.05 -6.80
C TYR A 14 -10.91 -2.00 -7.77
N VAL A 15 -10.83 -0.75 -7.31
CA VAL A 15 -10.24 0.36 -8.08
C VAL A 15 -8.71 0.20 -8.25
N PHE A 16 -8.07 -0.58 -7.37
CA PHE A 16 -6.65 -0.88 -7.42
C PHE A 16 -6.35 -2.23 -6.76
N THR A 17 -5.70 -3.11 -7.50
CA THR A 17 -5.19 -4.40 -7.01
C THR A 17 -3.68 -4.47 -7.27
N CYS A 18 -2.91 -4.92 -6.28
CA CYS A 18 -1.48 -5.19 -6.46
C CYS A 18 -1.09 -6.48 -5.74
N SER A 19 -0.17 -7.22 -6.35
CA SER A 19 0.45 -8.41 -5.76
C SER A 19 1.95 -8.17 -5.59
N LEU A 20 2.49 -8.64 -4.49
CA LEU A 20 3.93 -8.60 -4.20
C LEU A 20 4.38 -10.00 -3.84
N ASP A 21 5.48 -10.46 -4.45
CA ASP A 21 6.09 -11.76 -4.14
C ASP A 21 6.54 -11.84 -2.67
N ASN A 22 6.93 -10.70 -2.10
CA ASN A 22 7.40 -10.62 -0.72
C ASN A 22 6.82 -9.38 -0.02
N ALA A 23 5.92 -9.62 0.94
CA ALA A 23 5.35 -8.59 1.79
C ALA A 23 6.40 -7.80 2.60
N ARG A 24 7.59 -8.38 2.82
CA ARG A 24 8.70 -7.71 3.51
C ARG A 24 9.14 -6.45 2.77
N ASN A 25 9.09 -6.44 1.44
CA ASN A 25 9.49 -5.29 0.62
C ASN A 25 8.62 -4.07 0.96
N LEU A 26 7.30 -4.27 1.05
CA LEU A 26 6.37 -3.24 1.48
C LEU A 26 6.60 -2.86 2.95
N SER A 27 6.64 -3.86 3.84
CA SER A 27 6.71 -3.61 5.28
C SER A 27 7.99 -2.88 5.71
N ASN A 28 9.13 -3.15 5.07
CA ASN A 28 10.40 -2.50 5.41
C ASN A 28 10.37 -1.02 5.06
N ILE A 29 9.82 -0.69 3.89
CA ILE A 29 9.68 0.69 3.43
C ILE A 29 8.68 1.43 4.32
N LEU A 30 7.53 0.83 4.62
CA LEU A 30 6.52 1.45 5.50
C LEU A 30 7.06 1.68 6.92
N LYS A 31 7.81 0.73 7.48
CA LYS A 31 8.46 0.89 8.79
C LYS A 31 9.44 2.06 8.83
N ALA A 32 10.14 2.34 7.73
CA ALA A 32 11.07 3.46 7.66
C ALA A 32 10.40 4.84 7.76
N ILE A 33 9.11 4.92 7.45
CA ILE A 33 8.32 6.17 7.52
C ILE A 33 7.24 6.13 8.62
N ASN A 34 7.26 5.13 9.50
CA ASN A 34 6.22 4.90 10.49
C ASN A 34 6.45 5.70 11.79
N PHE A 35 6.15 7.00 11.76
CA PHE A 35 6.19 7.89 12.94
C PHE A 35 4.81 8.46 13.31
N LYS A 36 3.73 7.98 12.67
CA LYS A 36 2.33 8.31 12.95
C LYS A 36 1.45 7.08 12.71
N ASP A 37 0.28 7.07 13.36
CA ASP A 37 -0.72 6.01 13.21
C ASP A 37 -1.40 6.00 11.84
N HIS A 38 -1.40 7.13 11.13
CA HIS A 38 -2.06 7.30 9.84
C HIS A 38 -1.09 7.78 8.76
N ALA A 39 -1.26 7.21 7.56
CA ALA A 39 -0.56 7.57 6.35
C ALA A 39 -1.57 7.77 5.21
N ALA A 40 -1.30 8.72 4.31
CA ALA A 40 -2.05 8.89 3.08
C ALA A 40 -1.45 8.00 1.98
N CYS A 41 -2.31 7.25 1.29
CA CYS A 41 -1.91 6.32 0.22
C CYS A 41 -2.37 6.88 -1.14
N PHE A 42 -1.46 6.95 -2.09
CA PHE A 42 -1.71 7.40 -3.46
C PHE A 42 -1.35 6.27 -4.42
N ALA A 43 -2.38 5.58 -4.92
CA ALA A 43 -2.24 4.58 -5.96
C ALA A 43 -2.35 5.26 -7.33
N THR A 44 -1.33 5.09 -8.16
CA THR A 44 -1.28 5.59 -9.53
C THR A 44 -0.77 4.51 -10.48
N SER A 45 -0.92 4.70 -11.79
CA SER A 45 -0.34 3.81 -12.80
C SER A 45 1.20 3.73 -12.72
N ASN A 46 1.84 4.76 -12.16
CA ASN A 46 3.29 4.81 -11.98
C ASN A 46 3.76 4.09 -10.70
N GLY A 47 2.84 3.67 -9.83
CA GLY A 47 3.16 3.01 -8.58
C GLY A 47 2.36 3.52 -7.39
N LEU A 48 2.76 3.04 -6.21
CA LEU A 48 2.09 3.31 -4.95
C LEU A 48 2.97 4.23 -4.09
N LYS A 49 2.45 5.40 -3.74
CA LYS A 49 3.10 6.35 -2.84
C LYS A 49 2.39 6.35 -1.48
N PHE A 50 3.17 6.31 -0.41
CA PHE A 50 2.70 6.53 0.94
C PHE A 50 3.31 7.81 1.48
N THR A 51 2.49 8.64 2.10
CA THR A 51 2.90 9.92 2.68
C THR A 51 2.49 9.94 4.14
N VAL A 52 3.44 10.16 5.03
CA VAL A 52 3.18 10.45 6.44
C VAL A 52 3.55 11.88 6.72
N GLU A 53 2.65 12.64 7.33
CA GLU A 53 2.88 14.04 7.68
C GLU A 53 2.67 14.26 9.19
N ASN A 54 3.51 15.11 9.79
CA ASN A 54 3.36 15.56 11.15
C ASN A 54 3.40 17.08 11.24
N ALA A 55 2.30 17.66 11.75
CA ALA A 55 2.18 19.07 12.14
C ALA A 55 2.64 20.09 11.08
N LYS A 56 2.59 19.75 9.78
CA LYS A 56 3.08 20.57 8.65
C LYS A 56 4.58 20.91 8.70
N CYS A 57 5.36 20.22 9.54
CA CYS A 57 6.79 20.44 9.70
C CYS A 57 7.63 19.27 9.20
N LEU A 58 7.07 18.06 9.16
CA LEU A 58 7.75 16.86 8.71
C LEU A 58 6.84 16.09 7.77
N GLN A 59 7.36 15.71 6.61
CA GLN A 59 6.70 14.80 5.69
C GLN A 59 7.70 13.74 5.24
N ALA A 60 7.31 12.48 5.35
CA ALA A 60 8.05 11.37 4.77
C ALA A 60 7.23 10.74 3.66
N ASN A 61 7.92 10.38 2.59
CA ASN A 61 7.33 9.76 1.42
C ASN A 61 8.03 8.42 1.18
N ALA A 62 7.24 7.36 1.04
CA ALA A 62 7.68 6.09 0.51
C ALA A 62 7.06 5.89 -0.87
N PHE A 63 7.83 5.35 -1.81
CA PHE A 63 7.35 5.06 -3.14
C PHE A 63 7.71 3.63 -3.54
N ILE A 64 6.72 2.89 -4.02
CA ILE A 64 6.88 1.56 -4.59
C ILE A 64 6.53 1.66 -6.08
N GLN A 65 7.55 1.51 -6.90
CA GLN A 65 7.39 1.40 -8.34
C GLN A 65 6.81 0.03 -8.72
N PRO A 66 5.96 -0.04 -9.76
CA PRO A 66 5.50 -1.30 -10.30
C PRO A 66 6.68 -2.03 -10.95
N VAL A 67 6.77 -3.33 -10.72
CA VAL A 67 7.75 -4.17 -11.42
C VAL A 67 7.28 -4.32 -12.87
N ARG A 68 7.95 -3.65 -13.81
CA ARG A 68 7.82 -3.97 -15.23
C ARG A 68 8.56 -5.27 -15.51
N ARG A 69 7.82 -6.37 -15.67
CA ARG A 69 8.36 -7.55 -16.36
C ARG A 69 8.19 -7.30 -17.87
N LEU A 70 9.33 -7.30 -18.58
CA LEU A 70 9.42 -7.22 -20.04
C LEU A 70 9.05 -8.57 -20.67
#